data_AF-A0A959FPZ7-F1
#
_entry.id   AF-A0A959FPZ7-F1
#
_cell.length_a   1.000
_cell.length_b   1.000
_cell.length_c   1.000
_cell.angle_alpha   90.00
_cell.angle_beta   90.00
_cell.angle_gamma   90.00
#
_symmetry.space_group_name_H-M   'P 1'
#
loop_
_entity.id
_entity.type
_entity.pdbx_description
1 polymer ?
#
loop_
_entity_poly.entity_id
_entity_poly.type
_entity_poly.pdbx_seq_one_letter_code
_entity_poly.pdbx_strand_id
1 'polypeptide(L)' 'MRRPLVEGQDYYLENGLFVLTEAFLRARGYCCGSGCRHCPYREKK' A
#
# COMPACT_ATOMS: atom_id res chain seq x y z
N MET A 1 -3.26 8.46 -17.87
CA MET A 1 -3.56 7.02 -17.89
C MET A 1 -3.63 6.53 -16.45
N ARG A 2 -4.81 6.12 -15.94
CA ARG A 2 -4.94 5.54 -14.59
C ARG A 2 -4.63 4.06 -14.69
N ARG A 3 -3.55 3.60 -14.04
CA ARG A 3 -3.21 2.17 -13.98
C ARG A 3 -4.27 1.46 -13.11
N PRO A 4 -4.86 0.35 -13.56
CA PRO A 4 -5.73 -0.44 -12.71
C PRO A 4 -4.90 -1.02 -11.56
N LEU A 5 -5.54 -1.15 -10.39
CA LEU A 5 -4.94 -1.78 -9.23
C LEU A 5 -4.83 -3.28 -9.50
N VAL A 6 -3.64 -3.85 -9.32
CA VAL A 6 -3.40 -5.26 -9.58
C VAL A 6 -3.38 -6.02 -8.25
N GLU A 7 -4.26 -7.01 -8.14
CA GLU A 7 -4.28 -7.92 -6.99
C GLU A 7 -2.94 -8.70 -6.93
N GLY A 8 -2.34 -8.78 -5.74
CA GLY A 8 -1.00 -9.31 -5.51
C GLY A 8 0.14 -8.30 -5.67
N GLN A 9 -0.08 -7.19 -6.38
CA GLN A 9 0.92 -6.13 -6.54
C GLN A 9 0.60 -4.93 -5.65
N ASP A 10 -0.62 -4.39 -5.76
CA ASP A 10 -1.08 -3.19 -5.06
C ASP A 10 -1.86 -3.53 -3.78
N TYR A 11 -2.61 -4.62 -3.80
CA TYR A 11 -3.35 -5.11 -2.63
C TYR A 11 -3.55 -6.62 -2.73
N TYR A 12 -3.80 -7.28 -1.61
CA TYR A 12 -4.19 -8.68 -1.58
C TYR A 12 -5.27 -8.90 -0.53
N LEU A 13 -6.06 -9.95 -0.70
CA LEU A 13 -7.08 -10.36 0.25
C LEU A 13 -6.47 -11.36 1.22
N GLU A 14 -6.41 -10.99 2.50
CA GLU A 14 -5.97 -11.88 3.57
C GLU A 14 -7.09 -11.99 4.60
N ASN A 15 -7.62 -13.20 4.81
CA ASN A 15 -8.73 -13.45 5.74
C ASN A 15 -9.97 -12.57 5.49
N GLY A 16 -10.27 -12.27 4.22
CA GLY A 16 -11.39 -11.40 3.84
C GLY A 16 -11.15 -9.90 4.08
N LEU A 17 -9.94 -9.51 4.49
CA LEU A 17 -9.53 -8.13 4.66
C LEU A 17 -8.65 -7.70 3.48
N PHE A 18 -8.89 -6.50 2.97
CA PHE A 18 -8.03 -5.89 1.97
C PHE A 18 -6.74 -5.40 2.62
N VAL A 19 -5.63 -6.09 2.34
CA VAL A 19 -4.31 -5.67 2.79
C VAL A 19 -3.62 -4.93 1.64
N LEU A 20 -3.39 -3.63 1.87
CA LEU A 20 -2.69 -2.77 0.91
C LEU A 20 -1.18 -2.98 1.04
N THR A 21 -0.51 -3.17 -0.09
CA THR A 21 0.93 -3.37 -0.12
C THR A 21 1.68 -2.03 -0.07
N GLU A 22 2.99 -2.12 0.17
CA GLU A 22 3.91 -0.99 0.05
C GLU A 22 3.78 -0.30 -1.33
N ALA A 23 3.66 -1.08 -2.41
CA ALA A 23 3.62 -0.55 -3.77
C ALA A 23 2.42 0.37 -3.98
N PHE A 24 1.23 0.00 -3.46
CA PHE A 24 0.06 0.86 -3.51
C PHE A 24 0.23 2.13 -2.68
N LEU A 25 0.79 2.01 -1.47
CA LEU A 25 1.05 3.15 -0.60
C LEU A 25 2.09 4.10 -1.22
N ARG A 26 3.07 3.57 -1.97
CA ARG A 26 4.07 4.33 -2.72
C ARG A 26 3.46 5.01 -3.93
N ALA A 27 2.61 4.31 -4.68
CA ALA A 27 1.87 4.86 -5.82
C ALA A 27 0.88 5.96 -5.41
N ARG A 28 0.29 5.84 -4.22
CA ARG A 28 -0.59 6.85 -3.61
C ARG A 28 0.14 8.15 -3.30
N GLY A 29 1.45 8.11 -3.09
CA GLY A 29 2.30 9.31 -3.01
C GLY A 29 2.16 10.13 -1.72
N TYR A 30 1.42 9.65 -0.71
CA TYR A 30 1.33 10.32 0.59
C TYR A 30 1.23 9.35 1.77
N CYS A 31 1.82 9.76 2.90
CA CYS A 31 1.71 9.05 4.18
C CYS A 31 0.45 9.51 4.92
N CYS A 32 -0.38 8.57 5.36
CA CYS A 32 -1.58 8.87 6.17
C CYS A 32 -1.28 9.13 7.66
N GLY A 33 -0.05 8.93 8.12
CA GLY A 33 0.35 9.15 9.52
C GLY A 33 -0.13 8.09 10.52
N SER A 34 -0.92 7.10 10.09
CA SER A 34 -1.48 6.05 10.97
C SER A 34 -0.52 4.93 11.37
N GLY A 35 0.77 5.00 10.99
CA GLY A 35 1.77 4.01 11.40
C GLY A 35 1.56 2.61 10.79
N CYS A 36 1.11 2.53 9.54
CA CYS A 36 0.85 1.25 8.86
C CYS A 36 2.11 0.37 8.79
N ARG A 37 1.95 -0.96 8.93
CA ARG A 37 3.07 -1.93 8.87
C ARG A 37 3.85 -1.86 7.55
N HIS A 38 3.17 -1.67 6.43
CA HIS A 38 3.78 -1.59 5.09
C HIS A 38 4.02 -0.16 4.62
N CYS A 39 4.15 0.80 5.55
CA CYS A 39 4.27 2.20 5.17
C CYS A 39 5.64 2.48 4.49
N PRO A 40 5.67 2.85 3.19
CA PRO A 40 6.91 3.13 2.47
C PRO A 40 7.65 4.36 3.01
N TYR A 41 6.96 5.23 3.74
CA TYR A 41 7.53 6.44 4.33
C TYR A 41 8.16 6.21 5.70
N ARG A 42 8.03 5.01 6.28
CA ARG A 42 8.54 4.69 7.62
C ARG A 42 10.03 4.33 7.62
N GLU A 43 10.59 3.93 6.48
CA GLU A 43 12.00 3.56 6.32
C GLU A 43 12.88 4.70 5.77
N LYS A 44 12.56 5.97 6.06
CA LYS A 44 13.61 7.00 5.99
C LYS A 44 14.49 6.92 7.25
N LYS A 45 15.40 5.94 7.29
CA LYS A 45 16.61 6.01 8.12
C LYS A 45 17.77 5.34 7.41
#